data_AF-A0A3G6RZR0-F1
#
_entry.id   AF-A0A3G6RZR0-F1
#
_cell.length_a   1.000
_cell.length_b   1.000
_cell.length_c   1.000
_cell.angle_alpha   90.00
_cell.angle_beta   90.00
_cell.angle_gamma   90.00
#
_symmetry.space_group_name_H-M   'P 1'
#
loop_
_entity.id
_entity.type
_entity.pdbx_description
1 polymer ?
#
loop_
_entity_poly.entity_id
_entity_poly.type
_entity_poly.pdbx_seq_one_letter_code
_entity_poly.pdbx_strand_id
1 'polypeptide(L)' 'MGKPLQRNTLLRYKLIKDLYLEHKNEDIPDTVVLRKYIYPKYPISRTTLNTILSTPIEKELDKLNNHVTR' A
#
# COMPACT_ATOMS: atom_id res chain seq x y z
N MET A 1 -7.55 17.37 8.93
CA MET A 1 -7.86 16.62 7.69
C MET A 1 -6.55 16.50 6.92
N GLY A 2 -6.02 15.29 6.74
CA GLY A 2 -4.74 15.09 6.05
C GLY A 2 -4.83 15.48 4.57
N LYS A 3 -3.71 15.93 3.98
CA LYS A 3 -3.65 16.22 2.54
C LYS A 3 -3.98 14.95 1.73
N PRO A 4 -4.71 15.06 0.60
CA PRO A 4 -4.96 13.91 -0.27
C PRO A 4 -3.64 13.34 -0.79
N LEU A 5 -3.54 12.01 -0.81
CA LEU A 5 -2.38 11.32 -1.36
C LEU A 5 -2.34 11.49 -2.87
N GLN A 6 -1.14 11.66 -3.42
CA GLN A 6 -0.95 11.72 -4.86
C GLN A 6 -1.21 10.37 -5.53
N ARG A 7 -1.70 10.38 -6.78
CA ARG A 7 -1.99 9.17 -7.58
C ARG A 7 -0.81 8.19 -7.61
N ASN A 8 0.40 8.67 -7.88
CA ASN A 8 1.60 7.80 -7.95
C ASN A 8 1.92 7.15 -6.61
N THR A 9 1.64 7.82 -5.48
CA THR A 9 1.81 7.23 -4.16
C THR A 9 0.78 6.12 -3.92
N LEU A 10 -0.47 6.34 -4.28
CA LEU A 10 -1.53 5.32 -4.18
C LEU A 10 -1.22 4.09 -5.06
N LEU A 11 -0.69 4.30 -6.26
CA LEU A 11 -0.26 3.20 -7.13
C LEU A 11 0.89 2.38 -6.51
N ARG A 12 1.89 3.04 -5.91
CA ARG A 12 2.95 2.34 -5.15
C ARG A 12 2.38 1.57 -3.96
N TYR A 13 1.44 2.18 -3.23
CA TYR A 13 0.77 1.51 -2.12
C TYR A 13 0.03 0.26 -2.59
N LYS A 14 -0.64 0.32 -3.75
CA LYS A 14 -1.32 -0.82 -4.36
C LYS A 14 -0.34 -1.96 -4.64
N LEU A 15 0.76 -1.67 -5.35
CA LEU A 15 1.79 -2.67 -5.68
C LEU A 15 2.37 -3.35 -4.43
N ILE A 16 2.61 -2.59 -3.37
CA ILE A 16 3.14 -3.13 -2.10
C ILE A 16 2.08 -3.97 -1.39
N LYS A 17 0.81 -3.52 -1.37
CA LYS A 17 -0.30 -4.25 -0.75
C LYS A 17 -0.57 -5.57 -1.47
N ASP A 18 -0.54 -5.56 -2.81
CA ASP A 18 -0.73 -6.77 -3.61
C ASP A 18 0.39 -7.78 -3.31
N LEU A 19 1.65 -7.35 -3.29
CA LEU A 19 2.79 -8.21 -2.91
C LEU A 19 2.70 -8.71 -1.46
N TYR A 20 2.19 -7.89 -0.54
CA TYR A 20 1.91 -8.32 0.82
C TYR A 20 0.88 -9.44 0.84
N LEU A 21 -0.24 -9.29 0.14
CA LEU A 21 -1.33 -10.26 0.10
C LEU A 21 -0.93 -11.56 -0.60
N GLU A 22 -0.06 -11.51 -1.60
CA GLU A 22 0.50 -12.69 -2.28
C GLU A 22 1.24 -13.63 -1.32
N HIS A 23 1.91 -13.07 -0.31
CA HIS A 23 2.75 -13.84 0.62
C HIS A 23 2.18 -13.95 2.04
N LYS A 24 1.14 -13.17 2.37
CA LYS A 24 0.52 -13.20 3.69
C LYS A 24 -0.42 -14.39 3.81
N ASN A 25 -0.20 -15.20 4.84
CA ASN A 25 -1.15 -16.20 5.33
C ASN A 25 -1.30 -16.04 6.86
N GLU A 26 -2.16 -16.86 7.47
CA GLU A 26 -2.43 -16.83 8.91
C GLU A 26 -1.17 -17.11 9.75
N ASP A 27 -0.31 -18.02 9.28
CA ASP A 27 0.88 -18.47 10.00
C ASP A 27 2.12 -17.57 9.85
N ILE A 28 2.14 -16.67 8.86
CA ILE A 28 3.30 -15.81 8.56
C ILE A 28 3.07 -14.42 9.18
N PRO A 29 3.91 -13.99 10.15
CA PRO A 29 3.83 -12.65 10.71
C PRO A 29 4.17 -11.57 9.67
N ASP A 30 3.55 -10.41 9.78
CA ASP A 30 3.77 -9.30 8.83
C ASP A 30 5.23 -8.84 8.82
N THR A 31 5.97 -9.04 9.93
CA THR A 31 7.40 -8.72 10.02
C THR A 31 8.22 -9.59 9.08
N VAL A 32 7.81 -10.86 8.93
CA VAL A 32 8.44 -11.81 8.02
C VAL A 32 8.11 -11.42 6.59
N VAL A 33 6.86 -11.07 6.28
CA VAL A 33 6.47 -10.61 4.95
C VAL A 33 7.25 -9.36 4.54
N LEU A 34 7.30 -8.37 5.45
CA LEU A 34 8.06 -7.14 5.26
C LEU A 34 9.53 -7.44 4.97
N ARG A 35 10.19 -8.21 5.84
CA ARG A 35 11.64 -8.45 5.75
C ARG A 35 12.03 -9.30 4.54
N LYS A 36 11.27 -10.36 4.23
CA LYS A 36 11.64 -11.35 3.22
C LYS A 36 11.17 -11.00 1.81
N TYR A 37 10.01 -10.37 1.66
CA TYR A 37 9.38 -10.19 0.33
C TYR A 37 9.26 -8.74 -0.08
N ILE A 38 8.88 -7.84 0.85
CA ILE A 38 8.64 -6.43 0.52
C ILE A 38 9.94 -5.63 0.53
N TYR A 39 10.69 -5.63 1.63
CA TYR A 39 11.87 -4.78 1.84
C TYR A 39 12.95 -4.92 0.75
N PRO A 40 13.24 -6.12 0.20
CA PRO A 40 14.19 -6.25 -0.90
C PRO A 40 13.80 -5.51 -2.18
N LYS A 41 12.50 -5.30 -2.42
CA LYS A 41 11.97 -4.62 -3.61
C LYS A 41 11.57 -3.17 -3.32
N TYR A 42 11.02 -2.93 -2.13
CA TYR A 42 10.48 -1.66 -1.67
C TYR A 42 11.00 -1.38 -0.25
N PRO A 43 12.10 -0.64 -0.10
CA PRO A 43 12.67 -0.34 1.20
C PRO A 43 11.76 0.64 1.95
N ILE A 44 10.88 0.08 2.80
CA ILE A 44 9.92 0.83 3.60
C ILE A 44 10.02 0.43 5.08
N SER A 45 9.58 1.34 5.94
CA SER A 45 9.46 1.04 7.37
C SER A 45 8.24 0.18 7.66
N ARG A 46 8.21 -0.48 8.83
CA ARG A 46 7.03 -1.20 9.30
C ARG A 46 5.82 -0.28 9.51
N THR A 47 6.05 0.95 9.99
CA THR A 47 5.01 1.97 10.11
C THR A 47 4.39 2.28 8.75
N THR A 48 5.22 2.41 7.71
CA THR A 48 4.75 2.65 6.35
C THR A 48 3.92 1.47 5.82
N LEU A 49 4.34 0.22 6.08
CA LEU A 49 3.53 -0.95 5.72
C LEU A 49 2.16 -0.90 6.39
N ASN A 50 2.09 -0.61 7.68
CA ASN A 50 0.82 -0.47 8.40
C ASN A 50 -0.06 0.63 7.78
N THR A 51 0.52 1.80 7.46
CA THR A 51 -0.19 2.86 6.75
C THR A 51 -0.75 2.38 5.41
N ILE A 52 0.02 1.63 4.63
CA ILE A 52 -0.42 1.07 3.35
C ILE A 52 -1.61 0.13 3.55
N LEU A 53 -1.52 -0.80 4.51
CA LEU A 53 -2.57 -1.78 4.79
C LEU A 53 -3.87 -1.13 5.27
N SER A 54 -3.78 -0.04 6.04
CA SER A 54 -4.94 0.72 6.51
C SER A 54 -5.47 1.75 5.51
N THR A 55 -4.76 2.02 4.40
CA THR A 55 -5.21 3.00 3.41
C THR A 55 -6.29 2.38 2.51
N PRO A 56 -7.45 3.05 2.29
CA PRO A 56 -8.47 2.60 1.34
C PRO A 56 -8.08 3.00 -0.09
N ILE A 57 -7.06 2.32 -0.64
CA ILE A 57 -6.35 2.71 -1.87
C ILE A 57 -7.30 2.85 -3.07
N GLU A 58 -8.20 1.89 -3.27
CA GLU A 58 -9.13 1.85 -4.40
C GLU A 58 -10.08 3.06 -4.35
N LYS A 59 -10.65 3.35 -3.17
CA LYS A 59 -11.53 4.49 -2.96
C LYS A 59 -10.84 5.83 -3.21
N GLU A 60 -9.58 5.97 -2.80
CA GLU A 60 -8.80 7.20 -3.05
C GLU A 60 -8.41 7.35 -4.52
N LEU A 61 -8.10 6.26 -5.22
CA LEU A 61 -7.86 6.30 -6.67
C LEU A 61 -9.12 6.70 -7.45
N ASP A 62 -10.28 6.15 -7.08
CA ASP A 62 -11.55 6.49 -7.73
C ASP A 62 -11.91 7.97 -7.58
N LYS A 63 -11.69 8.55 -6.40
CA LYS A 63 -11.86 9.99 -6.18
C LYS A 63 -10.99 10.81 -7.15
N LEU A 64 -9.70 10.46 -7.27
CA LEU A 64 -8.78 11.18 -8.16
C LEU A 64 -9.21 11.06 -9.63
N ASN A 65 -9.64 9.88 -10.08
CA ASN A 65 -10.10 9.68 -11.46
C ASN A 65 -11.37 10.50 -11.74
N ASN A 66 -12.32 10.54 -10.81
CA ASN A 66 -13.56 11.32 -10.95
C ASN A 66 -13.33 12.84 -10.99
N HIS A 67 -12.21 13.33 -10.44
CA HIS A 67 -11.84 14.75 -10.49
C HIS A 67 -11.08 15.14 -11.77
N VAL A 68 -10.52 14.20 -12.53
CA VAL A 68 -9.79 14.47 -13.78
C VAL A 68 -10.73 14.55 -14.99
N THR A 69 -11.93 13.98 -14.91
CA THR A 69 -12.92 13.96 -16.01
C THR A 69 -13.87 15.18 -16.01
N ARG A 70 -13.41 16.36 -15.59
CA ARG A 70 -14.20 17.61 -15.65
C ARG A 70 -13.44 18.73 -16.34
#